data_AF-A0A7J9WP91-F1
#
_entry.id   AF-A0A7J9WP91-F1
#
_cell.length_a   1.000
_cell.length_b   1.000
_cell.length_c   1.000
_cell.angle_alpha   90.00
_cell.angle_beta   90.00
_cell.angle_gamma   90.00
#
_symmetry.space_group_name_H-M   'P 1'
#
loop_
_entity.id
_entity.type
_entity.pdbx_description
1 polymer ?
#
loop_
_entity_poly.entity_id
_entity_poly.type
_entity_poly.pdbx_seq_one_letter_code
_entity_poly.pdbx_strand_id
1 'polypeptide(L)'
;MPDPTVRVRFAPSPTGMFHVGSARSALHNWAFARQRDGLFVLRIEDTDASRSRPEWIDGIVRAMSWLGMTPQEYEGPVLQSSYAGEQVKAAQRLFDEGHAYYCDCTRASVRRRVGAAYAGYDGFCRERGLTAEHGRALRFRTPDEGVTVVRDLVRGEPMFDNALIEDFVVARGDGSPVFLLANVVDDIRMRITHVIRAEEHLPNTPKQPAERRRTPGCAAGSRCVTAAPSRSTG
;
A
#
# COMPACT_ATOMS: atom_id res chain seq x y z
N MET A 1 -19.50 13.83 -16.27
CA MET A 1 -19.05 12.43 -16.36
C MET A 1 -19.82 11.66 -15.29
N PRO A 2 -20.40 10.49 -15.57
CA PRO A 2 -21.00 9.68 -14.51
C PRO A 2 -19.94 9.43 -13.43
N ASP A 3 -20.37 9.42 -12.17
CA ASP A 3 -19.50 9.10 -11.03
C ASP A 3 -18.81 7.75 -11.32
N PRO A 4 -17.47 7.63 -11.22
CA PRO A 4 -16.80 6.36 -11.45
C PRO A 4 -17.45 5.25 -10.62
N THR A 5 -17.80 4.14 -11.29
CA THR A 5 -18.35 2.95 -10.63
C THR A 5 -17.51 2.59 -9.41
N VAL A 6 -18.15 2.49 -8.25
CA VAL A 6 -17.48 2.15 -6.99
C VAL A 6 -16.76 0.82 -7.17
N ARG A 7 -15.48 0.82 -6.82
CA ARG A 7 -14.62 -0.35 -6.89
C ARG A 7 -13.74 -0.43 -5.65
N VAL A 8 -13.78 -1.57 -4.98
CA VAL A 8 -13.10 -1.84 -3.71
C VAL A 8 -12.38 -3.18 -3.77
N ARG A 9 -11.46 -3.45 -2.84
CA ARG A 9 -10.70 -4.70 -2.83
C ARG A 9 -10.44 -5.25 -1.44
N PHE A 10 -10.48 -6.57 -1.35
CA PHE A 10 -9.88 -7.31 -0.26
C PHE A 10 -8.54 -7.88 -0.74
N ALA A 11 -7.46 -7.52 -0.04
CA ALA A 11 -6.08 -7.81 -0.44
C ALA A 11 -5.31 -8.62 0.61
N PRO A 12 -5.65 -9.90 0.86
CA PRO A 12 -4.94 -10.73 1.83
C PRO A 12 -3.58 -11.23 1.29
N SER A 13 -2.60 -11.32 2.18
CA SER A 13 -1.38 -12.09 1.91
C SER A 13 -1.60 -13.58 2.27
N PRO A 14 -1.28 -14.54 1.38
CA PRO A 14 -1.56 -15.97 1.57
C PRO A 14 -0.53 -16.64 2.51
N THR A 15 -0.42 -16.14 3.74
CA THR A 15 0.64 -16.51 4.70
C THR A 15 0.16 -17.40 5.85
N GLY A 16 -1.10 -17.82 5.83
CA GLY A 16 -1.68 -18.68 6.86
C GLY A 16 -3.21 -18.70 6.85
N MET A 17 -3.80 -18.96 8.02
CA MET A 17 -5.24 -19.11 8.16
C MET A 17 -6.01 -17.79 7.96
N PHE A 18 -7.18 -17.91 7.32
CA PHE A 18 -8.14 -16.82 7.21
C PHE A 18 -8.80 -16.53 8.56
N HIS A 19 -8.32 -15.51 9.27
CA HIS A 19 -8.81 -15.14 10.60
C HIS A 19 -10.02 -14.19 10.56
N VAL A 20 -10.68 -14.02 11.71
CA VAL A 20 -11.90 -13.20 11.86
C VAL A 20 -11.69 -11.74 11.40
N GLY A 21 -10.52 -11.14 11.67
CA GLY A 21 -10.19 -9.81 11.14
C GLY A 21 -10.20 -9.71 9.61
N SER A 22 -9.71 -10.75 8.91
CA SER A 22 -9.75 -10.86 7.45
C SER A 22 -11.18 -11.05 6.95
N ALA A 23 -11.97 -11.90 7.62
CA ALA A 23 -13.40 -12.07 7.35
C ALA A 23 -14.16 -10.74 7.42
N ARG A 24 -13.93 -9.98 8.50
CA ARG A 24 -14.55 -8.67 8.71
C ARG A 24 -14.13 -7.66 7.65
N SER A 25 -12.86 -7.64 7.25
CA SER A 25 -12.38 -6.73 6.20
C SER A 25 -12.97 -7.07 4.84
N ALA A 26 -13.03 -8.36 4.49
CA ALA A 26 -13.67 -8.83 3.26
C ALA A 26 -15.17 -8.48 3.24
N LEU A 27 -15.89 -8.77 4.34
CA LEU A 27 -17.32 -8.49 4.47
C LEU A 27 -17.64 -7.00 4.30
N HIS A 28 -16.87 -6.09 4.91
CA HIS A 28 -17.08 -4.65 4.74
C HIS A 28 -16.88 -4.20 3.30
N ASN A 29 -15.83 -4.67 2.62
CA ASN A 29 -15.60 -4.35 1.22
C ASN A 29 -16.74 -4.86 0.35
N TRP A 30 -17.12 -6.12 0.49
CA TRP A 30 -18.20 -6.73 -0.27
C TRP A 30 -19.55 -6.04 -0.03
N ALA A 31 -19.92 -5.81 1.24
CA ALA A 31 -21.17 -5.11 1.57
C ALA A 31 -21.20 -3.67 1.06
N PHE A 32 -20.07 -2.94 1.13
CA PHE A 32 -19.96 -1.57 0.62
C PHE A 32 -20.13 -1.50 -0.90
N ALA A 33 -19.53 -2.45 -1.62
CA ALA A 33 -19.70 -2.58 -3.06
C ALA A 33 -21.15 -2.89 -3.41
N ARG A 34 -21.76 -3.90 -2.76
CA ARG A 34 -23.17 -4.28 -3.02
C ARG A 34 -24.17 -3.17 -2.75
N GLN A 35 -23.98 -2.38 -1.68
CA GLN A 35 -24.87 -1.26 -1.37
C GLN A 35 -24.81 -0.10 -2.38
N ARG A 36 -23.81 -0.09 -3.27
CA ARG A 36 -23.54 0.98 -4.23
C ARG A 36 -23.51 0.46 -5.67
N ASP A 37 -24.01 -0.75 -5.91
CA ASP A 37 -23.95 -1.43 -7.21
C ASP A 37 -22.52 -1.40 -7.81
N GLY A 38 -21.52 -1.53 -6.93
CA GLY A 38 -20.10 -1.47 -7.24
C GLY A 38 -19.45 -2.83 -7.41
N LEU A 39 -18.13 -2.81 -7.65
CA LEU A 39 -17.32 -3.99 -7.92
C LEU A 39 -16.44 -4.32 -6.71
N PHE A 40 -16.45 -5.58 -6.32
CA PHE A 40 -15.58 -6.14 -5.28
C PHE A 40 -14.49 -7.00 -5.92
N VAL A 41 -13.23 -6.76 -5.56
CA VAL A 41 -12.06 -7.46 -6.11
C VAL A 41 -11.34 -8.26 -5.02
N LEU A 42 -11.00 -9.50 -5.33
CA LEU A 42 -10.06 -10.30 -4.54
C LEU A 42 -8.66 -10.21 -5.16
N ARG A 43 -7.71 -9.58 -4.46
CA ARG A 43 -6.30 -9.54 -4.84
C ARG A 43 -5.46 -10.34 -3.83
N ILE A 44 -4.68 -11.30 -4.29
CA ILE A 44 -3.78 -12.07 -3.45
C ILE A 44 -2.40 -11.42 -3.45
N GLU A 45 -1.89 -11.05 -2.29
CA GLU A 45 -0.55 -10.47 -2.14
C GLU A 45 0.52 -11.56 -2.02
N ASP A 46 0.80 -12.24 -3.13
CA ASP A 46 1.68 -13.41 -3.24
C ASP A 46 3.17 -13.06 -3.49
N THR A 47 3.60 -11.84 -3.17
CA THR A 47 4.97 -11.36 -3.46
C THR A 47 6.07 -12.02 -2.62
N ASP A 48 5.70 -12.70 -1.53
CA ASP A 48 6.60 -13.60 -0.81
C ASP A 48 6.38 -15.04 -1.30
N ALA A 49 7.10 -15.42 -2.35
CA ALA A 49 7.01 -16.74 -2.96
C ALA A 49 7.35 -17.89 -1.99
N SER A 50 8.12 -17.62 -0.93
CA SER A 50 8.46 -18.64 0.08
C SER A 50 7.30 -18.97 1.00
N ARG A 51 6.34 -18.03 1.13
CA ARG A 51 5.17 -18.14 2.01
C ARG A 51 3.86 -18.36 1.24
N SER A 52 3.80 -17.93 -0.01
CA SER A 52 2.63 -18.15 -0.86
C SER A 52 2.57 -19.60 -1.32
N ARG A 53 1.50 -20.29 -0.92
CA ARG A 53 1.24 -21.67 -1.34
C ARG A 53 -0.21 -21.75 -1.87
N PRO A 54 -0.47 -22.51 -2.95
CA PRO A 54 -1.82 -22.60 -3.54
C PRO A 54 -2.91 -22.95 -2.52
N GLU A 55 -2.60 -23.81 -1.54
CA GLU A 55 -3.54 -24.22 -0.50
C GLU A 55 -4.03 -23.07 0.39
N TRP A 56 -3.21 -22.02 0.58
CA TRP A 56 -3.60 -20.84 1.35
C TRP A 56 -4.56 -19.96 0.56
N ILE A 57 -4.33 -19.85 -0.76
CA ILE A 57 -5.23 -19.14 -1.68
C ILE A 57 -6.58 -19.86 -1.72
N ASP A 58 -6.57 -21.18 -1.87
CA ASP A 58 -7.80 -21.98 -1.86
C ASP A 58 -8.52 -21.88 -0.51
N GLY A 59 -7.77 -21.83 0.60
CA GLY A 59 -8.31 -21.60 1.94
C GLY A 59 -9.05 -20.27 2.06
N ILE A 60 -8.50 -19.20 1.51
CA ILE A 60 -9.14 -17.87 1.45
C ILE A 60 -10.44 -17.95 0.63
N VAL A 61 -10.40 -18.53 -0.57
CA VAL A 61 -11.57 -18.64 -1.47
C VAL A 61 -12.68 -19.48 -0.84
N ARG A 62 -12.34 -20.59 -0.18
CA ARG A 62 -13.31 -21.43 0.54
C ARG A 62 -13.94 -20.68 1.71
N ALA A 63 -13.13 -19.98 2.50
CA ALA A 63 -13.62 -19.20 3.63
C ALA A 63 -14.55 -18.06 3.19
N MET A 64 -14.20 -17.35 2.11
CA MET A 64 -15.06 -16.33 1.50
C MET A 64 -16.38 -16.92 0.99
N SER A 65 -16.32 -18.05 0.28
CA SER A 65 -17.52 -18.73 -0.22
C SER A 65 -18.45 -19.17 0.92
N TRP A 66 -17.89 -19.66 2.04
CA TRP A 66 -18.66 -20.03 3.23
C TRP A 66 -19.38 -18.82 3.86
N LEU A 67 -18.81 -17.62 3.74
CA LEU A 67 -19.41 -16.35 4.17
C LEU A 67 -20.40 -15.77 3.15
N GLY A 68 -20.71 -16.48 2.06
CA GLY A 68 -21.64 -16.03 1.01
C GLY A 68 -20.99 -15.18 -0.09
N MET A 69 -19.67 -14.96 -0.06
CA MET A 69 -18.92 -14.29 -1.12
C MET A 69 -18.39 -15.35 -2.09
N THR A 70 -19.25 -15.87 -2.96
CA THR A 70 -18.86 -16.87 -3.96
C THR A 70 -18.04 -16.24 -5.10
N PRO A 71 -17.33 -17.00 -5.95
CA PRO A 71 -16.56 -16.45 -7.07
C PRO A 71 -17.37 -15.62 -8.09
N GLN A 72 -18.71 -15.68 -8.06
CA GLN A 72 -19.59 -14.84 -8.89
C GLN A 72 -19.82 -13.45 -8.28
N GLU A 73 -19.52 -13.27 -7.00
CA GLU A 73 -19.73 -12.04 -6.22
C GLU A 73 -18.52 -11.10 -6.26
N TYR A 74 -17.42 -11.51 -6.90
CA TYR A 74 -16.18 -10.71 -6.98
C TYR A 74 -15.38 -11.01 -8.25
N GLU A 75 -14.49 -10.08 -8.60
CA GLU A 75 -13.47 -10.31 -9.62
C GLU A 75 -12.18 -10.87 -8.99
N GLY A 76 -11.58 -11.88 -9.62
CA GLY A 76 -10.34 -12.51 -9.17
C GLY A 76 -10.52 -13.99 -8.79
N PRO A 77 -9.56 -14.60 -8.07
CA PRO A 77 -8.40 -13.97 -7.44
C PRO A 77 -7.38 -13.44 -8.46
N VAL A 78 -6.94 -12.19 -8.29
CA VAL A 78 -5.83 -11.61 -9.04
C VAL A 78 -4.55 -11.73 -8.21
N LEU A 79 -3.49 -12.31 -8.77
CA LEU A 79 -2.20 -12.41 -8.09
C LEU A 79 -1.40 -11.12 -8.26
N GLN A 80 -0.88 -10.57 -7.16
CA GLN A 80 -0.03 -9.38 -7.18
C GLN A 80 1.26 -9.60 -7.97
N SER A 81 1.79 -10.82 -7.95
CA SER A 81 2.95 -11.24 -8.75
C SER A 81 2.74 -11.06 -10.26
N SER A 82 1.49 -11.12 -10.74
CA SER A 82 1.17 -10.91 -12.17
C SER A 82 1.42 -9.47 -12.63
N TYR A 83 1.58 -8.52 -11.70
CA TYR A 83 1.88 -7.11 -12.00
C TYR A 83 3.31 -6.70 -11.66
N ALA A 84 4.21 -7.66 -11.36
CA ALA A 84 5.59 -7.38 -10.99
C ALA A 84 6.31 -6.44 -11.98
N GLY A 85 6.11 -6.64 -13.30
CA GLY A 85 6.70 -5.79 -14.32
C GLY A 85 6.22 -4.33 -14.27
N GLU A 86 4.94 -4.09 -13.99
CA GLU A 86 4.39 -2.74 -13.82
C GLU A 86 4.91 -2.07 -12.55
N GLN A 87 5.02 -2.84 -11.47
CA GLN A 87 5.52 -2.36 -10.18
C GLN A 87 7.01 -1.99 -10.24
N VAL A 88 7.82 -2.78 -10.95
CA VAL A 88 9.25 -2.47 -11.21
C VAL A 88 9.37 -1.19 -12.05
N LYS A 89 8.57 -1.05 -13.10
CA LYS A 89 8.53 0.19 -13.91
C LYS A 89 8.13 1.41 -13.09
N ALA A 90 7.20 1.26 -12.16
CA ALA A 90 6.81 2.34 -11.26
C ALA A 90 7.96 2.75 -10.31
N ALA A 91 8.72 1.78 -9.79
CA ALA A 91 9.90 2.06 -8.99
C ALA A 91 10.95 2.84 -9.81
N GLN A 92 11.21 2.41 -11.04
CA GLN A 92 12.13 3.09 -11.94
C GLN A 92 11.66 4.52 -12.25
N ARG A 93 10.36 4.70 -12.54
CA ARG A 93 9.80 6.04 -12.77
C ARG A 93 9.99 6.97 -11.59
N LEU A 94 9.81 6.49 -10.36
CA LEU A 94 10.07 7.29 -9.16
C LEU A 94 11.53 7.74 -9.07
N PHE A 95 12.47 6.89 -9.48
CA PHE A 95 13.89 7.26 -9.55
C PHE A 95 14.14 8.31 -10.64
N ASP A 96 13.66 8.06 -11.86
CA ASP A 96 13.85 8.95 -13.01
C ASP A 96 13.23 10.35 -12.78
N GLU A 97 12.13 10.43 -12.04
CA GLU A 97 11.46 11.69 -11.65
C GLU A 97 12.10 12.38 -10.42
N GLY A 98 13.17 11.82 -9.85
CA GLY A 98 13.86 12.39 -8.68
C GLY A 98 13.08 12.24 -7.36
N HIS A 99 12.07 11.36 -7.33
CA HIS A 99 11.29 11.04 -6.13
C HIS A 99 11.88 9.88 -5.34
N ALA A 100 12.89 9.19 -5.86
CA ALA A 100 13.58 8.10 -5.21
C ALA A 100 15.09 8.12 -5.47
N TYR A 101 15.87 7.49 -4.61
CA TYR A 101 17.32 7.38 -4.72
C TYR A 101 17.82 6.02 -4.20
N TYR A 102 18.97 5.57 -4.69
CA TYR A 102 19.57 4.29 -4.28
C TYR A 102 20.26 4.40 -2.93
N CYS A 103 20.20 3.30 -2.16
CA CYS A 103 20.73 3.20 -0.82
C CYS A 103 21.42 1.83 -0.64
N ASP A 104 22.69 1.88 -0.22
CA ASP A 104 23.52 0.71 0.13
C ASP A 104 23.59 0.47 1.65
N CYS A 105 22.82 1.22 2.46
CA CYS A 105 22.88 1.09 3.91
C CYS A 105 22.25 -0.22 4.38
N THR A 106 23.00 -0.99 5.15
CA THR A 106 22.47 -2.14 5.88
C THR A 106 21.67 -1.69 7.10
N ARG A 107 20.76 -2.54 7.58
CA ARG A 107 20.01 -2.27 8.82
C ARG A 107 20.94 -2.01 10.02
N ALA A 108 22.07 -2.72 10.07
CA ALA A 108 23.07 -2.54 11.11
C ALA A 108 23.78 -1.18 11.00
N SER A 109 24.11 -0.70 9.80
CA SER A 109 24.75 0.61 9.64
C SER A 109 23.80 1.75 10.02
N VAL A 110 22.53 1.67 9.64
CA VAL A 110 21.49 2.63 10.06
C VAL A 110 21.37 2.65 11.58
N ARG A 111 21.20 1.48 12.22
CA ARG A 111 21.09 1.36 13.68
C ARG A 111 22.27 1.96 14.43
N ARG A 112 23.50 1.78 13.94
CA ARG A 112 24.69 2.38 14.56
C ARG A 112 24.69 3.91 14.50
N ARG A 113 24.10 4.51 13.45
CA ARG A 113 24.04 5.96 13.30
C ARG A 113 22.91 6.59 14.12
N VAL A 114 21.72 5.97 14.12
CA VAL A 114 20.55 6.52 14.84
C VAL A 114 20.51 6.15 16.32
N GLY A 115 21.24 5.13 16.74
CA GLY A 115 21.30 4.69 18.14
C GLY A 115 20.02 3.99 18.62
N ALA A 116 19.84 3.95 19.95
CA ALA A 116 18.75 3.21 20.61
C ALA A 116 17.36 3.85 20.41
N ALA A 117 17.31 5.16 20.18
CA ALA A 117 16.09 5.91 19.89
C ALA A 117 15.70 5.77 18.40
N TYR A 118 15.57 4.52 17.92
CA TYR A 118 15.36 4.20 16.51
C TYR A 118 14.12 4.91 15.93
N ALA A 119 14.33 6.03 15.24
CA ALA A 119 13.30 6.81 14.55
C ALA A 119 13.14 6.43 13.06
N GLY A 120 13.92 5.45 12.58
CA GLY A 120 13.93 5.03 11.18
C GLY A 120 15.26 5.32 10.49
N TYR A 121 15.22 5.44 9.17
CA TYR A 121 16.36 5.78 8.31
C TYR A 121 16.70 7.27 8.38
N ASP A 122 17.99 7.59 8.38
CA ASP A 122 18.56 8.91 8.67
C ASP A 122 18.86 9.77 7.43
N GLY A 123 18.41 9.37 6.24
CA GLY A 123 18.64 10.14 5.01
C GLY A 123 20.07 10.05 4.45
N PHE A 124 20.96 9.22 5.04
CA PHE A 124 22.41 9.19 4.75
C PHE A 124 22.80 9.10 3.25
N CYS A 125 21.97 8.49 2.40
CA CYS A 125 22.26 8.29 0.98
C CYS A 125 21.59 9.29 0.04
N ARG A 126 20.82 10.27 0.54
CA ARG A 126 20.06 11.22 -0.29
C ARG A 126 20.92 11.93 -1.33
N GLU A 127 22.11 12.37 -0.94
CA GLU A 127 23.01 13.19 -1.77
C GLU A 127 24.21 12.41 -2.32
N ARG A 128 24.26 11.10 -2.08
CA ARG A 128 25.42 10.27 -2.47
C ARG A 128 25.47 9.91 -3.95
N GLY A 129 24.44 10.24 -4.73
CA GLY A 129 24.39 10.01 -6.17
C GLY A 129 24.57 8.53 -6.57
N LEU A 130 24.12 7.59 -5.72
CA LEU A 130 24.28 6.17 -5.98
C LEU A 130 23.46 5.76 -7.21
N THR A 131 24.04 4.91 -8.04
CA THR A 131 23.40 4.33 -9.22
C THR A 131 22.82 2.95 -8.91
N ALA A 132 22.03 2.42 -9.84
CA ALA A 132 21.49 1.07 -9.78
C ALA A 132 22.62 0.04 -9.70
N GLU A 133 22.62 -0.78 -8.64
CA GLU A 133 23.56 -1.87 -8.46
C GLU A 133 22.90 -2.96 -7.60
N HIS A 134 23.22 -4.23 -7.86
CA HIS A 134 22.68 -5.34 -7.09
C HIS A 134 22.99 -5.17 -5.59
N GLY A 135 21.99 -5.39 -4.75
CA GLY A 135 22.09 -5.18 -3.29
C GLY A 135 21.74 -3.76 -2.82
N ARG A 136 21.64 -2.77 -3.72
CA ARG A 136 21.16 -1.42 -3.36
C ARG A 136 19.64 -1.35 -3.40
N ALA A 137 19.04 -0.99 -2.28
CA ALA A 137 17.61 -0.73 -2.23
C ALA A 137 17.29 0.64 -2.85
N LEU A 138 16.10 0.79 -3.41
CA LEU A 138 15.57 2.09 -3.82
C LEU A 138 14.68 2.65 -2.72
N ARG A 139 14.94 3.89 -2.27
CA ARG A 139 14.17 4.59 -1.23
C ARG A 139 13.40 5.74 -1.81
N PHE A 140 12.18 5.97 -1.33
CA PHE A 140 11.41 7.17 -1.63
C PHE A 140 11.97 8.35 -0.82
N ARG A 141 12.19 9.50 -1.47
CA ARG A 141 12.60 10.74 -0.80
C ARG A 141 11.36 11.44 -0.24
N THR A 142 11.12 11.28 1.05
CA THR A 142 10.02 12.00 1.72
C THR A 142 10.32 13.51 1.73
N PRO A 143 9.27 14.36 1.73
CA PRO A 143 9.46 15.80 1.93
C PRO A 143 10.12 16.08 3.29
N ASP A 144 11.00 17.07 3.34
CA ASP A 144 11.73 17.43 4.56
C ASP A 144 10.85 18.18 5.57
N GLU A 145 9.86 18.92 5.08
CA GLU A 145 8.99 19.79 5.86
C GLU A 145 7.52 19.65 5.44
N GLY A 146 6.65 20.28 6.21
CA GLY A 146 5.22 20.34 5.97
C GLY A 146 4.47 19.11 6.48
N VAL A 147 3.20 19.03 6.13
CA VAL A 147 2.29 18.01 6.64
C VAL A 147 1.62 17.25 5.50
N THR A 148 1.53 15.94 5.65
CA THR A 148 0.66 15.08 4.83
C THR A 148 -0.66 14.93 5.57
N VAL A 149 -1.76 15.34 4.92
CA VAL A 149 -3.12 15.21 5.46
C VAL A 149 -3.78 14.02 4.79
N VAL A 150 -4.19 13.03 5.57
CA VAL A 150 -4.93 11.89 5.05
C VAL A 150 -6.42 12.19 5.23
N ARG A 151 -7.18 12.22 4.13
CA ARG A 151 -8.65 12.34 4.17
C ARG A 151 -9.26 10.96 4.30
N ASP A 152 -9.56 10.62 5.53
CA ASP A 152 -10.07 9.31 5.93
C ASP A 152 -11.59 9.36 6.15
N LEU A 153 -12.33 8.47 5.50
CA LEU A 153 -13.81 8.47 5.58
C LEU A 153 -14.36 8.12 6.97
N VAL A 154 -13.55 7.60 7.89
CA VAL A 154 -13.97 7.22 9.25
C VAL A 154 -13.23 7.99 10.35
N ARG A 155 -11.97 8.36 10.11
CA ARG A 155 -11.10 9.04 11.07
C ARG A 155 -10.98 10.55 10.81
N GLY A 156 -11.60 11.08 9.76
CA GLY A 156 -11.54 12.50 9.43
C GLY A 156 -10.24 12.85 8.72
N GLU A 157 -9.51 13.85 9.20
CA GLU A 157 -8.31 14.36 8.53
C GLU A 157 -7.04 14.23 9.38
N PRO A 158 -6.57 13.01 9.72
CA PRO A 158 -5.31 12.85 10.44
C PRO A 158 -4.14 13.48 9.68
N MET A 159 -3.34 14.24 10.42
CA MET A 159 -2.19 14.98 9.91
C MET A 159 -0.89 14.28 10.34
N PHE A 160 0.03 14.13 9.40
CA PHE A 160 1.34 13.52 9.61
C PHE A 160 2.42 14.53 9.27
N ASP A 161 3.28 14.85 10.23
CA ASP A 161 4.46 15.68 9.98
C ASP A 161 5.43 14.92 9.07
N ASN A 162 5.76 15.50 7.92
CA ASN A 162 6.66 14.87 6.95
C ASN A 162 8.06 14.66 7.52
N ALA A 163 8.51 15.51 8.45
CA ALA A 163 9.80 15.37 9.12
C ALA A 163 9.89 14.09 9.97
N LEU A 164 8.75 13.52 10.37
CA LEU A 164 8.67 12.26 11.12
C LEU A 164 8.53 11.03 10.21
N ILE A 165 8.40 11.22 8.89
CA ILE A 165 8.27 10.12 7.93
C ILE A 165 9.64 9.85 7.31
N GLU A 166 10.26 8.74 7.71
CA GLU A 166 11.52 8.29 7.13
C GLU A 166 11.41 8.01 5.62
N ASP A 167 12.54 8.13 4.92
CA ASP A 167 12.68 7.64 3.55
C ASP A 167 12.58 6.10 3.52
N PHE A 168 11.38 5.61 3.21
CA PHE A 168 11.07 4.20 3.19
C PHE A 168 11.54 3.55 1.89
N VAL A 169 11.86 2.25 1.98
CA VAL A 169 12.22 1.45 0.80
C VAL A 169 10.99 1.27 -0.09
N VAL A 170 11.14 1.47 -1.40
CA VAL A 170 10.12 1.19 -2.43
C VAL A 170 10.47 -0.01 -3.31
N ALA A 171 11.76 -0.34 -3.45
CA ALA A 171 12.23 -1.58 -4.05
C ALA A 171 13.45 -2.14 -3.29
N ARG A 172 13.50 -3.46 -3.16
CA ARG A 172 14.58 -4.21 -2.50
C ARG A 172 15.86 -4.21 -3.35
N GLY A 173 16.97 -4.70 -2.77
CA GLY A 173 18.27 -4.78 -3.46
C GLY A 173 18.30 -5.72 -4.67
N ASP A 174 17.31 -6.60 -4.80
CA ASP A 174 17.07 -7.44 -5.98
C ASP A 174 16.16 -6.77 -7.02
N GLY A 175 15.76 -5.51 -6.79
CA GLY A 175 14.86 -4.74 -7.64
C GLY A 175 13.37 -5.02 -7.40
N SER A 176 13.01 -5.98 -6.55
CA SER A 176 11.60 -6.32 -6.31
C SER A 176 10.89 -5.22 -5.50
N PRO A 177 9.73 -4.72 -5.96
CA PRO A 177 8.93 -3.73 -5.23
C PRO A 177 8.48 -4.24 -3.87
N VAL A 178 8.39 -3.34 -2.89
CA VAL A 178 7.83 -3.70 -1.56
C VAL A 178 6.33 -3.46 -1.52
N PHE A 179 5.70 -4.02 -0.48
CA PHE A 179 4.26 -3.93 -0.18
C PHE A 179 3.64 -2.55 -0.45
N LEU A 180 4.28 -1.45 0.00
CA LEU A 180 3.73 -0.11 -0.16
C LEU A 180 3.58 0.30 -1.63
N LEU A 181 4.64 0.13 -2.43
CA LEU A 181 4.62 0.50 -3.84
C LEU A 181 3.73 -0.46 -4.64
N ALA A 182 3.85 -1.77 -4.39
CA ALA A 182 3.05 -2.78 -5.09
C ALA A 182 1.55 -2.53 -4.91
N ASN A 183 1.09 -2.28 -3.67
CA ASN A 183 -0.31 -1.98 -3.41
C ASN A 183 -0.82 -0.74 -4.13
N VAL A 184 -0.03 0.33 -4.17
CA VAL A 184 -0.43 1.59 -4.83
C VAL A 184 -0.55 1.37 -6.34
N VAL A 185 0.45 0.72 -6.95
CA VAL A 185 0.45 0.42 -8.38
C VAL A 185 -0.75 -0.46 -8.74
N ASP A 186 -0.99 -1.50 -7.96
CA ASP A 186 -2.11 -2.41 -8.20
C ASP A 186 -3.47 -1.74 -7.99
N ASP A 187 -3.61 -0.90 -6.96
CA ASP A 187 -4.85 -0.15 -6.71
C ASP A 187 -5.15 0.81 -7.87
N ILE A 188 -4.14 1.50 -8.42
CA ILE A 188 -4.28 2.33 -9.63
C ILE A 188 -4.64 1.47 -10.84
N ARG A 189 -3.92 0.36 -11.06
CA ARG A 189 -4.11 -0.54 -12.21
C ARG A 189 -5.49 -1.19 -12.23
N MET A 190 -6.00 -1.53 -11.05
CA MET A 190 -7.32 -2.09 -10.83
C MET A 190 -8.40 -1.00 -10.74
N ARG A 191 -8.05 0.29 -10.80
CA ARG A 191 -8.99 1.42 -10.66
C ARG A 191 -9.80 1.36 -9.36
N ILE A 192 -9.14 1.00 -8.26
CA ILE A 192 -9.75 1.01 -6.93
C ILE A 192 -10.12 2.45 -6.58
N THR A 193 -11.37 2.64 -6.16
CA THR A 193 -11.93 3.95 -5.77
C THR A 193 -11.91 4.13 -4.25
N HIS A 194 -12.15 3.06 -3.49
CA HIS A 194 -12.14 3.07 -2.04
C HIS A 194 -11.28 1.92 -1.53
N VAL A 195 -10.20 2.27 -0.83
CA VAL A 195 -9.38 1.30 -0.11
C VAL A 195 -10.00 1.16 1.27
N ILE A 196 -10.70 0.06 1.56
CA ILE A 196 -11.26 -0.25 2.88
C ILE A 196 -10.37 -1.27 3.58
N ARG A 197 -9.68 -0.86 4.64
CA ARG A 197 -8.76 -1.72 5.40
C ARG A 197 -8.82 -1.48 6.91
N ALA A 198 -8.10 -2.29 7.67
CA ALA A 198 -8.04 -2.15 9.11
C ALA A 198 -7.08 -1.01 9.54
N GLU A 199 -7.32 -0.45 10.72
CA GLU A 199 -6.73 0.81 11.20
C GLU A 199 -5.21 0.76 11.41
N GLU A 200 -4.66 -0.43 11.69
CA GLU A 200 -3.23 -0.67 11.80
C GLU A 200 -2.45 -0.25 10.55
N HIS A 201 -3.14 -0.14 9.40
CA HIS A 201 -2.55 0.34 8.15
C HIS A 201 -2.67 1.86 7.95
N LEU A 202 -3.36 2.61 8.81
CA LEU A 202 -3.48 4.06 8.70
C LEU A 202 -2.12 4.77 8.66
N PRO A 203 -1.10 4.40 9.47
CA PRO A 203 0.23 5.00 9.40
C PRO A 203 0.96 4.75 8.06
N ASN A 204 0.51 3.80 7.24
CA ASN A 204 1.05 3.57 5.90
C ASN A 204 0.45 4.48 4.84
N THR A 205 -0.76 5.02 5.07
CA THR A 205 -1.45 5.89 4.12
C THR A 205 -0.63 7.13 3.71
N PRO A 206 0.05 7.88 4.59
CA PRO A 206 0.90 9.01 4.16
C PRO A 206 2.13 8.55 3.36
N LYS A 207 2.54 7.28 3.49
CA LYS A 207 3.64 6.65 2.75
C LYS A 207 3.21 6.07 1.40
N GLN A 208 1.92 6.06 1.08
CA GLN A 208 1.43 5.65 -0.22
C GLN A 208 1.46 6.88 -1.13
N PRO A 209 2.38 6.96 -2.10
CA PRO A 209 2.44 8.10 -3.01
C PRO A 209 1.18 8.10 -3.87
N ALA A 210 0.15 8.82 -3.43
CA ALA A 210 -1.03 9.04 -4.25
C ALA A 210 -0.61 9.84 -5.49
N GLU A 211 -1.11 9.41 -6.65
CA GLU A 211 -1.13 10.27 -7.82
C GLU A 211 -1.82 11.58 -7.42
N ARG A 212 -1.17 12.72 -7.67
CA ARG A 212 -1.62 14.07 -7.28
C ARG A 212 -2.98 14.39 -7.91
N ARG A 213 -4.08 13.84 -7.42
CA ARG A 213 -5.38 14.45 -7.63
C ARG A 213 -5.45 15.64 -6.69
N ARG A 214 -5.37 16.84 -7.28
CA ARG A 214 -5.76 18.08 -6.58
C ARG A 214 -7.23 17.93 -6.21
N THR A 215 -7.50 17.48 -4.99
CA THR A 215 -8.84 17.55 -4.42
C THR A 215 -9.06 18.99 -3.94
N PRO A 216 -10.17 19.66 -4.30
CA PRO A 216 -10.47 21.02 -3.83
C PRO A 216 -10.44 21.08 -2.30
N GLY A 217 -9.75 22.09 -1.73
CA GLY A 217 -9.67 22.32 -0.28
C GLY A 217 -8.40 21.83 0.43
N CYS A 218 -7.36 21.39 -0.29
CA CYS A 218 -6.05 21.12 0.33
C CYS A 218 -5.29 22.45 0.49
N ALA A 219 -4.85 22.79 1.73
CA ALA A 219 -4.06 23.99 1.99
C ALA A 219 -2.73 23.95 1.20
N ALA A 220 -2.21 25.12 0.82
CA ALA A 220 -0.95 25.22 0.10
C ALA A 220 0.18 24.55 0.90
N GLY A 221 0.80 23.51 0.34
CA GLY A 221 1.87 22.73 0.98
C GLY A 221 1.46 21.35 1.52
N SER A 222 0.17 21.02 1.56
CA SER A 222 -0.32 19.72 2.06
C SER A 222 -0.48 18.67 0.95
N ARG A 223 -0.05 17.42 1.20
CA ARG A 223 -0.42 16.26 0.37
C ARG A 223 -1.71 15.64 0.91
N CYS A 224 -2.74 15.53 0.09
CA CYS A 224 -4.01 14.89 0.44
C CYS A 224 -4.06 13.44 -0.07
N VAL A 225 -4.24 12.45 0.81
CA VAL A 225 -4.40 11.02 0.44
C VAL A 225 -5.77 10.51 0.92
N THR A 226 -6.59 9.94 0.04
CA THR A 226 -7.90 9.40 0.40
C THR A 226 -7.81 7.91 0.76
N ALA A 227 -8.29 7.52 1.94
CA ALA A 227 -8.42 6.11 2.34
C ALA A 227 -9.71 5.91 3.17
N ALA A 228 -10.22 4.68 3.21
CA ALA A 228 -11.34 4.31 4.06
C ALA A 228 -10.92 3.18 5.02
N PRO A 229 -11.25 3.23 6.31
CA PRO A 229 -11.15 2.09 7.20
C PRO A 229 -12.53 1.57 7.60
N SER A 230 -12.60 0.31 8.04
CA SER A 230 -13.83 -0.25 8.59
C SER A 230 -13.86 -0.13 10.12
N ARG A 231 -14.92 0.46 10.70
CA ARG A 231 -15.08 0.62 12.15
C ARG A 231 -15.65 -0.63 12.81
N SER A 232 -15.27 -0.90 14.06
CA SER A 232 -15.95 -1.85 14.96
C SER A 232 -16.77 -1.00 15.90
N THR A 233 -18.08 -0.98 15.69
CA THR A 233 -19.01 -0.60 16.73
C THR A 233 -19.36 -1.87 17.49
N GLY A 234 -18.86 -1.96 18.72
CA GLY A 234 -19.60 -2.68 19.77
C GLY A 234 -20.79 -1.84 20.22
#